data_AF-A0A9D0CED7-F1
#
_entry.id   AF-A0A9D0CED7-F1
#
_cell.length_a   1.000
_cell.length_b   1.000
_cell.length_c   1.000
_cell.angle_alpha   90.00
_cell.angle_beta   90.00
_cell.angle_gamma   90.00
#
_symmetry.space_group_name_H-M   'P 1'
#
loop_
_entity.id
_entity.type
_entity.pdbx_description
1 polymer ?
#
loop_
_entity_poly.entity_id
_entity_poly.type
_entity_poly.pdbx_seq_one_letter_code
_entity_poly.pdbx_strand_id
1 'polypeptide(L)'
;MKKKHILLFTISLLTLIQVGFSQNDTIKKDTVKIKKIYGLRIGLDVSNPIRRLINKNRKAFEVTADFRVKPNLYIATEVGYLDQFLEETKYDFQTKGNYAKLGLNYNFYKNWLDMDNEIYVGLRYGYSNFSQTVSNIIIDSENSLPPLVIATPTTYDNLNAGWLEFVIGIKAEIYKNLYLGFQLSGNK
;
A
#
# COMPACT_ATOMS: atom_id res chain seq x y z
N MET A 1 13.70 30.47 -27.82
CA MET A 1 13.41 29.03 -27.66
C MET A 1 11.89 28.81 -27.66
N LYS A 2 11.38 28.01 -28.62
CA LYS A 2 9.94 27.83 -28.88
C LYS A 2 9.29 26.92 -27.82
N LYS A 3 8.49 27.48 -26.90
CA LYS A 3 7.71 26.74 -25.88
C LYS A 3 6.50 25.97 -26.43
N LYS A 4 6.39 25.78 -27.76
CA LYS A 4 5.19 25.20 -28.40
C LYS A 4 5.02 23.69 -28.13
N HIS A 5 6.09 22.94 -27.88
CA HIS A 5 6.01 21.48 -27.75
C HIS A 5 5.52 20.98 -26.39
N ILE A 6 5.73 21.75 -25.30
CA ILE A 6 5.24 21.38 -23.95
C ILE A 6 3.71 21.46 -23.90
N LEU A 7 3.10 22.48 -24.52
CA LEU A 7 1.65 22.64 -24.51
C LEU A 7 0.93 21.53 -25.30
N LEU A 8 1.51 21.10 -26.43
CA LEU A 8 1.02 19.99 -27.24
C LEU A 8 1.03 18.66 -26.48
N PHE A 9 2.05 18.42 -25.64
CA PHE A 9 2.13 17.21 -24.82
C PHE A 9 1.06 17.20 -23.71
N THR A 10 0.82 18.34 -23.05
CA THR A 10 -0.25 18.47 -22.04
C THR A 10 -1.65 18.33 -22.61
N ILE A 11 -1.90 18.82 -23.83
CA ILE A 11 -3.21 18.70 -24.49
C ILE A 11 -3.47 17.24 -24.93
N SER A 12 -2.44 16.53 -25.39
CA SER A 12 -2.56 15.12 -25.77
C SER A 12 -2.79 14.17 -24.58
N LEU A 13 -2.39 14.56 -23.37
CA LEU A 13 -2.64 13.78 -22.15
C LEU A 13 -4.07 13.99 -21.62
N LEU A 14 -4.71 15.15 -21.90
CA LEU A 14 -6.11 15.41 -21.54
C LEU A 14 -7.12 14.67 -22.44
N THR A 15 -6.76 14.31 -23.67
CA THR A 15 -7.67 13.60 -24.59
C THR A 15 -7.80 12.10 -24.31
N LEU A 16 -6.96 11.53 -23.44
CA LEU A 16 -7.05 10.12 -23.00
C LEU A 16 -8.07 9.90 -21.86
N ILE A 17 -8.71 10.97 -21.34
CA ILE A 17 -9.73 10.90 -20.28
C ILE A 17 -11.16 10.80 -20.86
N GLN A 18 -11.31 10.59 -22.17
CA GLN A 18 -12.63 10.30 -22.75
C GLN A 18 -13.08 8.90 -22.33
N VAL A 19 -13.86 8.90 -21.26
CA VAL A 19 -14.62 7.79 -20.72
C VAL A 19 -15.49 7.23 -21.85
N GLY A 20 -15.17 6.03 -22.33
CA GLY A 20 -16.08 5.27 -23.18
C GLY A 20 -17.36 5.02 -22.39
N PHE A 21 -18.46 5.67 -22.81
CA PHE A 21 -19.79 5.37 -22.31
C PHE A 21 -20.12 3.91 -22.65
N SER A 22 -20.08 3.04 -21.64
CA SER A 22 -20.61 1.68 -21.73
C SER A 22 -22.11 1.73 -22.00
N GLN A 23 -22.58 0.82 -22.85
CA GLN A 23 -23.97 0.69 -23.32
C GLN A 23 -24.99 0.77 -22.18
N ASN A 24 -26.01 1.60 -22.37
CA ASN A 24 -27.22 1.61 -21.54
C ASN A 24 -28.08 0.40 -21.92
N ASP A 25 -27.79 -0.76 -21.33
CA ASP A 25 -28.80 -1.80 -21.24
C ASP A 25 -29.86 -1.36 -20.22
N THR A 26 -31.11 -1.29 -20.66
CA THR A 26 -32.29 -1.05 -19.84
C THR A 26 -32.50 -2.25 -18.91
N ILE A 27 -31.75 -2.29 -17.80
CA ILE A 27 -31.93 -3.29 -16.75
C ILE A 27 -33.27 -3.00 -16.07
N LYS A 28 -34.25 -3.90 -16.25
CA LYS A 28 -35.50 -3.91 -15.50
C LYS A 28 -35.17 -3.75 -14.01
N LYS A 29 -35.70 -2.70 -13.40
CA LYS A 29 -35.43 -2.35 -12.00
C LYS A 29 -36.20 -3.32 -11.12
N ASP A 30 -35.52 -4.36 -10.64
CA ASP A 30 -36.06 -5.23 -9.60
C ASP A 30 -36.40 -4.39 -8.36
N THR A 31 -37.56 -4.63 -7.77
CA THR A 31 -38.19 -3.76 -6.76
C THR A 31 -37.70 -4.05 -5.34
N VAL A 32 -36.97 -5.15 -5.14
CA VAL A 32 -36.42 -5.50 -3.83
C VAL A 32 -35.13 -4.69 -3.57
N LYS A 33 -35.25 -3.59 -2.81
CA LYS A 33 -34.09 -2.86 -2.29
C LYS A 33 -33.42 -3.69 -1.19
N ILE A 34 -32.41 -4.49 -1.54
CA ILE A 34 -31.52 -5.12 -0.55
C ILE A 34 -30.75 -4.00 0.17
N LYS A 35 -31.03 -3.80 1.46
CA LYS A 35 -30.34 -2.80 2.28
C LYS A 35 -28.96 -3.34 2.64
N LYS A 36 -27.92 -2.91 1.94
CA LYS A 36 -26.53 -3.24 2.33
C LYS A 36 -26.23 -2.69 3.73
N ILE A 37 -25.77 -3.57 4.60
CA ILE A 37 -25.40 -3.23 5.98
C ILE A 37 -24.07 -2.45 5.95
N TYR A 38 -24.02 -1.36 6.71
CA TYR A 38 -22.77 -0.66 7.00
C TYR A 38 -21.96 -1.54 7.96
N GLY A 39 -20.81 -2.03 7.51
CA GLY A 39 -20.02 -3.02 8.22
C GLY A 39 -18.60 -2.53 8.48
N LEU A 40 -18.10 -2.83 9.68
CA LEU A 40 -16.67 -2.82 10.00
C LEU A 40 -16.09 -4.18 9.62
N ARG A 41 -14.97 -4.17 8.90
CA ARG A 41 -14.17 -5.37 8.63
C ARG A 41 -12.81 -5.18 9.25
N ILE A 42 -12.28 -6.25 9.84
CA ILE A 42 -10.95 -6.31 10.43
C ILE A 42 -10.25 -7.52 9.80
N GLY A 43 -8.99 -7.35 9.41
CA GLY A 43 -8.20 -8.36 8.73
C GLY A 43 -6.74 -8.33 9.17
N LEU A 44 -6.01 -9.36 8.73
CA LEU A 44 -4.58 -9.51 8.94
C LEU A 44 -3.91 -9.68 7.58
N ASP A 45 -2.74 -9.08 7.40
CA ASP A 45 -1.94 -9.32 6.20
C ASP A 45 -1.11 -10.60 6.33
N VAL A 46 -1.56 -11.64 5.64
CA VAL A 46 -0.88 -12.93 5.54
C VAL A 46 0.36 -12.89 4.62
N SER A 47 0.50 -11.85 3.80
CA SER A 47 1.66 -11.69 2.90
C SER A 47 2.96 -11.55 3.69
N ASN A 48 2.91 -10.98 4.89
CA ASN A 48 4.08 -10.75 5.73
C ASN A 48 4.72 -12.05 6.26
N PRO A 49 3.98 -12.98 6.89
CA PRO A 49 4.47 -14.32 7.20
C PRO A 49 5.02 -15.06 5.99
N ILE A 50 4.34 -14.99 4.83
CA ILE A 50 4.78 -15.66 3.59
C ILE A 50 6.13 -15.09 3.13
N ARG A 51 6.27 -13.75 3.10
CA ARG A 51 7.54 -13.09 2.74
C ARG A 51 8.68 -13.46 3.68
N ARG A 52 8.41 -13.69 4.97
CA ARG A 52 9.41 -14.13 5.96
C ARG A 52 9.96 -15.53 5.66
N LEU A 53 9.18 -16.42 5.04
CA LEU A 53 9.68 -17.73 4.63
C LEU A 53 10.73 -17.63 3.52
N ILE A 54 10.61 -16.61 2.67
CA ILE A 54 11.55 -16.32 1.56
C ILE A 54 12.74 -15.50 2.07
N ASN A 55 12.48 -14.46 2.87
CA ASN A 55 13.50 -13.59 3.45
C ASN A 55 13.46 -13.67 4.99
N LYS A 56 14.39 -14.45 5.57
CA LYS A 56 14.49 -14.65 7.02
C LYS A 56 14.85 -13.38 7.80
N ASN A 57 15.46 -12.41 7.14
CA ASN A 57 15.90 -11.14 7.72
C ASN A 57 14.77 -10.09 7.79
N ARG A 58 13.55 -10.46 7.40
CA ARG A 58 12.36 -9.59 7.47
C ARG A 58 11.30 -10.20 8.40
N LYS A 59 10.93 -9.46 9.44
CA LYS A 59 9.78 -9.73 10.31
C LYS A 59 8.80 -8.58 10.18
N ALA A 60 7.57 -8.89 9.78
CA ALA A 60 6.54 -7.88 9.63
C ALA A 60 5.19 -8.45 10.08
N PHE A 61 4.33 -7.56 10.55
CA PHE A 61 2.95 -7.86 10.90
C PHE A 61 2.10 -6.64 10.58
N GLU A 62 0.91 -6.85 10.02
CA GLU A 62 0.00 -5.77 9.67
C GLU A 62 -1.44 -6.20 9.95
N VAL A 63 -2.19 -5.30 10.59
CA VAL A 63 -3.62 -5.39 10.82
C VAL A 63 -4.29 -4.35 9.93
N THR A 64 -5.37 -4.76 9.28
CA THR A 64 -6.16 -3.89 8.41
C THR A 64 -7.57 -3.77 8.96
N ALA A 65 -8.19 -2.61 8.77
CA ALA A 65 -9.59 -2.42 9.05
C ALA A 65 -10.22 -1.51 8.00
N ASP A 66 -11.41 -1.87 7.54
CA ASP A 66 -12.21 -1.08 6.61
C ASP A 66 -13.59 -0.84 7.18
N PHE A 67 -14.02 0.41 7.19
CA PHE A 67 -15.35 0.82 7.59
C PHE A 67 -16.14 1.31 6.37
N ARG A 68 -17.26 0.65 6.07
CA ARG A 68 -18.15 1.06 4.97
C ARG A 68 -18.91 2.34 5.37
N VAL A 69 -18.70 3.43 4.63
CA VAL A 69 -19.41 4.72 4.84
C VAL A 69 -20.51 4.94 3.81
N LYS A 70 -20.30 4.47 2.58
CA LYS A 70 -21.31 4.43 1.50
C LYS A 70 -21.23 3.07 0.80
N PRO A 71 -22.22 2.66 -0.01
CA PRO A 71 -22.16 1.38 -0.73
C PRO A 71 -20.87 1.16 -1.52
N ASN A 72 -20.26 2.25 -2.00
CA ASN A 72 -19.07 2.23 -2.84
C ASN A 72 -17.86 2.92 -2.18
N LEU A 73 -17.96 3.35 -0.91
CA LEU A 73 -16.90 4.13 -0.25
C LEU A 73 -16.61 3.58 1.14
N TYR A 74 -15.33 3.32 1.40
CA TYR A 74 -14.83 2.79 2.65
C TYR A 74 -13.73 3.68 3.19
N ILE A 75 -13.72 3.89 4.50
CA ILE A 75 -12.55 4.36 5.23
C ILE A 75 -11.69 3.13 5.49
N ALA A 76 -10.41 3.22 5.17
CA ALA A 76 -9.46 2.13 5.30
C ALA A 76 -8.29 2.56 6.18
N THR A 77 -7.96 1.69 7.12
CA THR A 77 -6.90 1.88 8.10
C THR A 77 -6.01 0.66 8.12
N GLU A 78 -4.71 0.86 8.14
CA GLU A 78 -3.71 -0.22 8.18
C GLU A 78 -2.70 0.15 9.26
N VAL A 79 -2.37 -0.77 10.16
CA VAL A 79 -1.38 -0.56 11.22
C VAL A 79 -0.44 -1.75 11.21
N GLY A 80 0.85 -1.48 11.16
CA GLY A 80 1.85 -2.53 11.06
C GLY A 80 3.15 -2.23 11.77
N TYR A 81 3.91 -3.29 11.97
CA TYR A 81 5.26 -3.29 12.50
C TYR A 81 6.19 -3.94 11.47
N LEU A 82 7.39 -3.37 11.32
CA LEU A 82 8.44 -3.89 10.47
C LEU A 82 9.76 -3.92 11.23
N ASP A 83 10.44 -5.05 11.18
CA ASP A 83 11.85 -5.23 11.53
C ASP A 83 12.54 -5.90 10.34
N GLN A 84 13.41 -5.15 9.68
CA GLN A 84 14.09 -5.61 8.48
C GLN A 84 15.57 -5.31 8.57
N PHE A 85 16.37 -6.35 8.38
CA PHE A 85 17.82 -6.28 8.25
C PHE A 85 18.21 -6.49 6.78
N LEU A 86 19.07 -5.64 6.26
CA LEU A 86 19.59 -5.67 4.90
C LEU A 86 21.11 -5.55 4.94
N GLU A 87 21.76 -6.53 4.33
CA GLU A 87 23.22 -6.58 4.15
C GLU A 87 23.55 -5.93 2.82
N GLU A 88 24.30 -4.83 2.82
CA GLU A 88 24.82 -4.22 1.60
C GLU A 88 26.33 -4.32 1.56
N THR A 89 26.91 -4.20 0.37
CA THR A 89 28.36 -4.34 0.16
C THR A 89 29.20 -3.38 0.99
N LYS A 90 28.67 -2.20 1.36
CA LYS A 90 29.41 -1.13 2.05
C LYS A 90 28.97 -0.88 3.48
N TYR A 91 27.75 -1.25 3.85
CA TYR A 91 27.20 -1.04 5.19
C TYR A 91 25.97 -1.91 5.37
N ASP A 92 25.77 -2.45 6.56
CA ASP A 92 24.54 -3.14 6.89
C ASP A 92 23.57 -2.15 7.52
N PHE A 93 22.28 -2.32 7.23
CA PHE A 93 21.25 -1.50 7.85
C PHE A 93 20.09 -2.33 8.38
N GLN A 94 19.67 -1.98 9.60
CA GLN A 94 18.47 -2.51 10.23
C GLN A 94 17.47 -1.39 10.45
N THR A 95 16.24 -1.59 9.99
CA THR A 95 15.13 -0.67 10.22
C THR A 95 14.07 -1.35 11.08
N LYS A 96 13.70 -0.72 12.20
CA LYS A 96 12.66 -1.19 13.11
C LYS A 96 11.65 -0.10 13.39
N GLY A 97 10.37 -0.37 13.24
CA GLY A 97 9.37 0.65 13.52
C GLY A 97 7.94 0.22 13.30
N ASN A 98 7.04 1.11 13.71
CA ASN A 98 5.61 0.98 13.51
C ASN A 98 5.16 2.00 12.47
N TYR A 99 4.16 1.63 11.68
CA TYR A 99 3.48 2.53 10.78
C TYR A 99 1.97 2.42 10.93
N ALA A 100 1.31 3.52 10.63
CA ALA A 100 -0.14 3.59 10.49
C ALA A 100 -0.46 4.28 9.17
N LYS A 101 -1.48 3.78 8.48
CA LYS A 101 -2.02 4.35 7.27
C LYS A 101 -3.50 4.58 7.45
N LEU A 102 -3.96 5.72 6.95
CA LEU A 102 -5.38 6.08 6.94
C LEU A 102 -5.74 6.58 5.54
N GLY A 103 -6.91 6.18 5.05
CA GLY A 103 -7.39 6.70 3.80
C GLY A 103 -8.74 6.16 3.38
N LEU A 104 -8.97 6.16 2.06
CA LEU A 104 -10.27 5.85 1.47
C LEU A 104 -10.10 4.80 0.37
N ASN A 105 -11.08 3.90 0.25
CA ASN A 105 -11.24 2.99 -0.89
C ASN A 105 -12.57 3.29 -1.59
N TYR A 106 -12.52 3.47 -2.90
CA TYR A 106 -13.69 3.57 -3.76
C TYR A 106 -13.87 2.26 -4.53
N ASN A 107 -14.93 1.52 -4.18
CA ASN A 107 -15.31 0.29 -4.86
C ASN A 107 -16.11 0.61 -6.12
N PHE A 108 -15.61 0.17 -7.27
CA PHE A 108 -16.29 0.32 -8.56
C PHE A 108 -16.92 -0.98 -9.05
N TYR A 109 -16.78 -2.08 -8.31
CA TYR A 109 -17.43 -3.35 -8.63
C TYR A 109 -18.92 -3.31 -8.31
N LYS A 110 -19.73 -3.62 -9.33
CA LYS A 110 -21.18 -3.77 -9.17
C LYS A 110 -21.49 -5.20 -8.75
N ASN A 111 -21.75 -5.38 -7.47
CA ASN A 111 -22.20 -6.66 -6.94
C ASN A 111 -23.60 -7.02 -7.46
N TRP A 112 -23.81 -8.30 -7.79
CA TRP A 112 -25.13 -8.86 -8.08
C TRP A 112 -25.74 -9.49 -6.82
N LEU A 113 -27.04 -9.29 -6.61
CA LEU A 113 -27.80 -9.86 -5.50
C LEU A 113 -27.12 -9.61 -4.13
N ASP A 114 -26.75 -10.69 -3.42
CA ASP A 114 -26.17 -10.67 -2.07
C ASP A 114 -24.63 -10.75 -2.07
N MET A 115 -23.98 -10.52 -3.22
CA MET A 115 -22.52 -10.53 -3.29
C MET A 115 -21.91 -9.29 -2.63
N ASP A 116 -20.75 -9.47 -2.00
CA ASP A 116 -20.02 -8.39 -1.35
C ASP A 116 -18.52 -8.33 -1.73
N ASN A 117 -18.26 -8.49 -3.02
CA ASN A 117 -16.93 -8.36 -3.61
C ASN A 117 -16.57 -6.91 -3.91
N GLU A 118 -15.27 -6.64 -4.00
CA GLU A 118 -14.73 -5.32 -4.26
C GLU A 118 -13.63 -5.38 -5.30
N ILE A 119 -13.68 -4.45 -6.24
CA ILE A 119 -12.54 -4.03 -7.03
C ILE A 119 -12.45 -2.53 -6.77
N TYR A 120 -11.36 -2.11 -6.13
CA TYR A 120 -11.26 -0.76 -5.60
C TYR A 120 -9.96 -0.07 -5.99
N VAL A 121 -10.07 1.24 -6.09
CA VAL A 121 -8.94 2.16 -6.05
C VAL A 121 -8.99 2.91 -4.73
N GLY A 122 -7.84 3.29 -4.21
CA GLY A 122 -7.75 3.96 -2.92
C GLY A 122 -6.60 4.94 -2.85
N LEU A 123 -6.71 5.83 -1.87
CA LEU A 123 -5.65 6.73 -1.45
C LEU A 123 -5.37 6.46 0.02
N ARG A 124 -4.09 6.45 0.41
CA ARG A 124 -3.64 6.35 1.80
C ARG A 124 -2.70 7.50 2.12
N TYR A 125 -2.79 7.99 3.34
CA TYR A 125 -1.73 8.74 3.99
C TYR A 125 -1.10 7.83 5.05
N GLY A 126 0.19 7.55 4.88
CA GLY A 126 0.99 6.76 5.79
C GLY A 126 1.85 7.64 6.68
N TYR A 127 2.01 7.21 7.93
CA TYR A 127 2.94 7.78 8.89
C TYR A 127 3.68 6.64 9.59
N SER A 128 4.98 6.80 9.81
CA SER A 128 5.85 5.83 10.46
C SER A 128 6.72 6.50 11.50
N ASN A 129 6.94 5.80 12.60
CA ASN A 129 7.97 6.09 13.58
C ASN A 129 8.90 4.88 13.70
N PHE A 130 10.19 5.10 13.49
CA PHE A 130 11.17 4.04 13.36
C PHE A 130 12.54 4.44 13.88
N SER A 131 13.36 3.43 14.14
CA SER A 131 14.80 3.56 14.36
C SER A 131 15.55 2.86 13.23
N GLN A 132 16.74 3.37 12.95
CA GLN A 132 17.65 2.82 11.96
C GLN A 132 19.01 2.59 12.59
N THR A 133 19.51 1.36 12.51
CA THR A 133 20.84 0.99 12.97
C THR A 133 21.72 0.72 11.76
N VAL A 134 22.87 1.39 11.68
CA VAL A 134 23.88 1.16 10.64
C VAL A 134 25.09 0.48 11.28
N SER A 135 25.56 -0.60 10.68
CA SER A 135 26.72 -1.37 11.14
C SER A 135 27.65 -1.74 9.99
N ASN A 136 28.85 -2.23 10.30
CA ASN A 136 29.81 -2.74 9.32
C ASN A 136 30.11 -1.76 8.17
N ILE A 137 30.39 -0.50 8.50
CA ILE A 137 30.67 0.53 7.49
C ILE A 137 32.07 0.29 6.91
N ILE A 138 32.14 0.05 5.60
CA ILE A 138 33.38 -0.15 4.84
C ILE A 138 33.75 1.16 4.15
N ILE A 139 34.89 1.72 4.52
CA ILE A 139 35.45 2.92 3.90
C ILE A 139 36.60 2.49 2.99
N ASP A 140 36.41 2.69 1.68
CA ASP A 140 37.43 2.44 0.66
C ASP A 140 38.59 3.44 0.83
N SER A 141 39.82 2.97 0.70
CA SER A 141 41.01 3.81 0.71
C SER A 141 41.54 4.02 -0.71
N GLU A 142 41.81 5.28 -1.07
CA GLU A 142 42.31 5.64 -2.40
C GLU A 142 43.77 5.19 -2.64
N ASN A 143 44.55 4.94 -1.58
CA ASN A 143 46.01 4.73 -1.65
C ASN A 143 46.48 3.29 -1.37
N SER A 144 45.75 2.28 -1.88
CA SER A 144 46.12 0.85 -1.74
C SER A 144 46.20 0.33 -0.30
N LEU A 145 45.65 1.05 0.68
CA LEU A 145 45.50 0.55 2.04
C LEU A 145 44.29 -0.38 2.12
N PRO A 146 44.31 -1.40 3.00
CA PRO A 146 43.13 -2.20 3.26
C PRO A 146 41.96 -1.30 3.71
N PRO A 147 40.72 -1.62 3.28
CA PRO A 147 39.56 -0.82 3.63
C PRO A 147 39.34 -0.78 5.15
N LEU A 148 38.96 0.38 5.67
CA LEU A 148 38.65 0.55 7.08
C LEU A 148 37.24 0.03 7.34
N VAL A 149 37.10 -0.93 8.25
CA VAL A 149 35.79 -1.46 8.68
C VAL A 149 35.46 -0.91 10.06
N ILE A 150 34.39 -0.12 10.13
CA ILE A 150 33.82 0.35 11.39
C ILE A 150 32.68 -0.61 11.77
N ALA A 151 32.98 -1.55 12.67
CA ALA A 151 32.03 -2.55 13.13
C ALA A 151 31.08 -2.05 14.24
N THR A 152 31.34 -0.88 14.83
CA THR A 152 30.51 -0.35 15.92
C THR A 152 29.16 0.11 15.38
N PRO A 153 28.04 -0.47 15.82
CA PRO A 153 26.71 -0.07 15.35
C PRO A 153 26.38 1.35 15.80
N THR A 154 25.86 2.17 14.89
CA THR A 154 25.30 3.49 15.20
C THR A 154 23.80 3.43 15.02
N THR A 155 23.04 3.78 16.07
CA THR A 155 21.57 3.78 16.04
C THR A 155 21.05 5.21 16.00
N TYR A 156 20.13 5.45 15.07
CA TYR A 156 19.37 6.68 14.93
C TYR A 156 17.93 6.40 15.36
N ASP A 157 17.57 6.91 16.53
CA ASP A 157 16.24 6.71 17.11
C ASP A 157 15.28 7.86 16.78
N ASN A 158 13.99 7.58 16.94
CA ASN A 158 12.91 8.57 16.86
C ASN A 158 12.81 9.27 15.48
N LEU A 159 13.09 8.52 14.42
CA LEU A 159 12.90 8.97 13.04
C LEU A 159 11.42 8.87 12.67
N ASN A 160 10.97 9.82 11.86
CA ASN A 160 9.57 9.91 11.43
C ASN A 160 9.52 10.05 9.91
N ALA A 161 8.56 9.39 9.28
CA ALA A 161 8.29 9.57 7.85
C ALA A 161 6.79 9.59 7.58
N GLY A 162 6.37 10.47 6.68
CA GLY A 162 5.00 10.53 6.16
C GLY A 162 5.01 10.41 4.65
N TRP A 163 4.03 9.70 4.08
CA TRP A 163 3.96 9.50 2.63
C TRP A 163 2.51 9.33 2.17
N LEU A 164 2.30 9.44 0.86
CA LEU A 164 1.02 9.16 0.22
C LEU A 164 1.14 7.89 -0.62
N GLU A 165 0.14 7.02 -0.55
CA GLU A 165 0.05 5.83 -1.38
C GLU A 165 -1.20 5.87 -2.25
N PHE A 166 -1.02 5.53 -3.53
CA PHE A 166 -2.12 5.09 -4.38
C PHE A 166 -2.26 3.57 -4.28
N VAL A 167 -3.50 3.10 -4.17
CA VAL A 167 -3.82 1.71 -3.90
C VAL A 167 -4.77 1.17 -4.95
N ILE A 168 -4.52 -0.04 -5.44
CA ILE A 168 -5.49 -0.83 -6.19
C ILE A 168 -5.65 -2.18 -5.51
N GLY A 169 -6.86 -2.71 -5.47
CA GLY A 169 -7.08 -3.99 -4.81
C GLY A 169 -8.35 -4.69 -5.22
N ILE A 170 -8.39 -5.97 -4.90
CA ILE A 170 -9.54 -6.86 -5.05
C ILE A 170 -9.84 -7.53 -3.72
N LYS A 171 -11.11 -7.70 -3.38
CA LYS A 171 -11.59 -8.49 -2.24
C LYS A 171 -12.74 -9.37 -2.71
N ALA A 172 -12.64 -10.65 -2.43
CA ALA A 172 -13.66 -11.64 -2.70
C ALA A 172 -14.18 -12.20 -1.39
N GLU A 173 -15.50 -12.28 -1.24
CA GLU A 173 -16.14 -13.01 -0.16
C GLU A 173 -16.04 -14.51 -0.43
N ILE A 174 -15.28 -15.22 0.40
CA ILE A 174 -15.05 -16.67 0.26
C ILE A 174 -15.98 -17.50 1.13
N TYR A 175 -16.50 -16.89 2.20
CA TYR A 175 -17.52 -17.42 3.07
C TYR A 175 -18.29 -16.23 3.66
N LYS A 176 -19.48 -16.45 4.22
CA LYS A 176 -20.30 -15.37 4.76
C LYS A 176 -19.50 -14.52 5.76
N ASN A 177 -19.33 -13.24 5.45
CA ASN A 177 -18.54 -12.26 6.22
C ASN A 177 -17.03 -12.55 6.34
N LEU A 178 -16.50 -13.46 5.52
CA LEU A 178 -15.07 -13.77 5.42
C LEU A 178 -14.56 -13.43 4.03
N TYR A 179 -13.55 -12.57 3.98
CA TYR A 179 -13.03 -12.01 2.76
C TYR A 179 -11.57 -12.38 2.59
N LEU A 180 -11.19 -12.67 1.34
CA LEU A 180 -9.81 -12.78 0.92
C LEU A 180 -9.55 -11.71 -0.14
N GLY A 181 -8.39 -11.06 -0.08
CA GLY A 181 -8.09 -9.98 -0.99
C GLY A 181 -6.61 -9.85 -1.31
N PHE A 182 -6.36 -9.13 -2.39
CA PHE A 182 -5.02 -8.73 -2.83
C PHE A 182 -5.02 -7.21 -3.01
N GLN A 183 -3.97 -6.58 -2.50
CA GLN A 183 -3.78 -5.14 -2.58
C GLN A 183 -2.37 -4.87 -3.11
N LEU A 184 -2.28 -3.91 -4.03
CA LEU A 184 -1.03 -3.33 -4.49
C LEU A 184 -1.05 -1.85 -4.15
N SER A 185 0.00 -1.37 -3.48
CA SER A 185 0.19 0.05 -3.19
C SER A 185 1.48 0.55 -3.85
N GLY A 186 1.41 1.77 -4.36
CA GLY A 186 2.57 2.53 -4.85
C GLY A 186 2.67 3.84 -4.08
N ASN A 187 3.86 4.14 -3.57
CA ASN A 187 4.18 5.36 -2.86
C ASN A 187 5.27 6.15 -3.58
N LYS A 188 5.30 7.47 -3.35
CA LYS A 188 6.35 8.38 -3.79
C LYS A 188 6.80 9.24 -2.62
#